data_AF-A0A1F8MYW8-F1
#
_entry.id   AF-A0A1F8MYW8-F1
#
_cell.length_a   1.000
_cell.length_b   1.000
_cell.length_c   1.000
_cell.angle_alpha   90.00
_cell.angle_beta   90.00
_cell.angle_gamma   90.00
#
_symmetry.space_group_name_H-M   'P 1'
#
loop_
_entity.id
_entity.type
_entity.pdbx_description
1 polymer ?
#
loop_
_entity_poly.entity_id
_entity_poly.type
_entity_poly.pdbx_seq_one_letter_code
_entity_poly.pdbx_strand_id
1 'polypeptide(L)'
;MAEEVEVGTVTDFFARPVVAGIDLTRNLKCGEVIHIKGHTTDLEVVVESMQIHNKDVTEGRPGDSIGIKVPDRVRRGDRVFKAVG
;
A
#
# COMPACT_ATOMS: atom_id res chain seq x y z
N MET A 1 13.22 -7.84 -16.04
CA MET A 1 13.12 -6.42 -15.65
C MET A 1 11.76 -6.28 -14.98
N ALA A 2 11.71 -6.23 -13.65
CA ALA A 2 10.43 -6.06 -12.97
C ALA A 2 10.00 -4.61 -13.15
N GLU A 3 8.86 -4.38 -13.78
CA GLU A 3 8.33 -3.04 -14.00
C GLU A 3 7.59 -2.63 -12.73
N GLU A 4 8.09 -1.62 -12.03
CA GLU A 4 7.38 -1.06 -10.88
C GLU A 4 6.39 0.01 -11.37
N VAL A 5 5.12 -0.14 -11.01
CA VAL A 5 4.06 0.79 -11.39
C VAL A 5 3.57 1.54 -10.17
N GLU A 6 3.60 2.87 -10.17
CA GLU A 6 3.02 3.66 -9.09
C GLU A 6 1.51 3.38 -8.99
N VAL A 7 1.07 2.90 -7.82
CA VAL A 7 -0.32 2.51 -7.54
C VAL A 7 -0.99 3.38 -6.50
N GLY A 8 -0.25 4.22 -5.77
CA GLY A 8 -0.82 5.10 -4.76
C GLY A 8 0.20 5.85 -3.93
N THR A 9 -0.29 6.53 -2.90
CA THR A 9 0.53 7.28 -1.94
C THR A 9 0.02 7.04 -0.52
N VAL A 10 0.94 6.91 0.43
CA VAL A 10 0.63 6.79 1.85
C VAL A 10 0.05 8.10 2.36
N THR A 11 -1.15 8.04 2.92
CA THR A 11 -1.84 9.20 3.51
C THR A 11 -1.80 9.18 5.03
N ASP A 12 -1.87 7.99 5.62
CA ASP A 12 -1.90 7.82 7.08
C ASP A 12 -1.16 6.57 7.55
N PHE A 13 -0.79 6.53 8.83
CA PHE A 13 -0.17 5.35 9.45
C PHE A 13 -0.69 5.13 10.87
N PHE A 14 -1.34 3.99 11.07
CA PHE A 14 -1.89 3.57 12.35
C PHE A 14 -0.87 2.73 13.12
N ALA A 15 -0.16 3.36 14.04
CA ALA A 15 0.91 2.71 14.81
C ALA A 15 0.45 1.55 15.72
N ARG A 16 -0.82 1.54 16.16
CA ARG A 16 -1.36 0.47 17.02
C ARG A 16 -1.53 -0.87 16.26
N PRO A 17 -2.28 -0.91 15.14
CA PRO A 17 -2.38 -2.12 14.32
C PRO A 17 -1.21 -2.29 13.33
N VAL A 18 -0.31 -1.30 13.22
CA VAL A 18 0.78 -1.22 12.24
C VAL A 18 0.22 -1.30 10.81
N VAL A 19 -0.76 -0.43 10.53
CA VAL A 19 -1.47 -0.38 9.25
C VAL A 19 -1.13 0.91 8.52
N ALA A 20 -0.75 0.81 7.26
CA ALA A 20 -0.58 1.93 6.35
C ALA A 20 -1.90 2.22 5.63
N GLY A 21 -2.35 3.47 5.71
CA GLY A 21 -3.42 4.01 4.88
C GLY A 21 -2.83 4.52 3.57
N ILE A 22 -3.30 3.97 2.45
CA ILE A 22 -2.80 4.28 1.10
C ILE A 22 -3.98 4.71 0.25
N ASP A 23 -3.88 5.87 -0.37
CA ASP A 23 -4.82 6.30 -1.40
C ASP A 23 -4.37 5.74 -2.74
N LEU A 24 -5.20 4.89 -3.32
CA LEU A 24 -4.90 4.25 -4.59
C LEU A 24 -5.16 5.20 -5.75
N THR A 25 -4.21 5.27 -6.67
CA THR A 25 -4.35 5.89 -7.99
C THR A 25 -4.54 4.85 -9.09
N ARG A 26 -4.22 3.58 -8.81
CA ARG A 26 -4.39 2.43 -9.69
C ARG A 26 -4.92 1.22 -8.93
N ASN A 27 -5.35 0.23 -9.70
CA ASN A 27 -5.92 -1.00 -9.20
C ASN A 27 -4.84 -1.84 -8.49
N LEU A 28 -5.16 -2.34 -7.30
CA LEU A 28 -4.29 -3.22 -6.51
C LEU A 28 -5.10 -4.41 -6.00
N LYS A 29 -4.51 -5.61 -6.00
CA LYS A 29 -5.16 -6.82 -5.47
C LYS A 29 -4.38 -7.42 -4.31
N CYS A 30 -5.09 -8.12 -3.44
CA CYS A 30 -4.47 -8.95 -2.42
C CYS A 30 -3.65 -10.07 -3.08
N GLY A 31 -2.48 -10.35 -2.52
CA GLY A 31 -1.48 -11.28 -3.05
C GLY A 31 -0.42 -10.63 -3.94
N GLU A 32 -0.56 -9.35 -4.30
CA GLU A 32 0.45 -8.63 -5.07
C GLU A 32 1.56 -8.07 -4.15
N VAL A 33 2.75 -7.90 -4.71
CA VAL A 33 3.89 -7.29 -4.01
C VAL A 33 3.93 -5.80 -4.31
N ILE A 34 4.04 -5.00 -3.26
CA ILE A 34 4.19 -3.56 -3.35
C ILE A 34 5.50 -3.10 -2.72
N HIS A 35 5.96 -1.94 -3.17
CA HIS A 35 7.17 -1.28 -2.74
C HIS A 35 6.81 0.12 -2.25
N ILE A 36 7.02 0.39 -0.97
CA ILE A 36 6.78 1.68 -0.35
C ILE A 36 8.11 2.43 -0.29
N LYS A 37 8.23 3.48 -1.10
CA LYS A 37 9.42 4.32 -1.21
C LYS A 37 9.12 5.74 -0.77
N GLY A 38 9.80 6.15 0.27
CA GLY A 38 9.76 7.49 0.85
C GLY A 38 11.11 8.16 0.80
N HIS A 39 11.23 9.30 1.49
CA HIS A 39 12.51 9.97 1.66
C HIS A 39 13.49 9.16 2.53
N THR A 40 12.95 8.45 3.53
CA THR A 40 13.72 7.61 4.47
C THR A 40 13.14 6.21 4.61
N THR A 41 12.17 5.86 3.76
CA THR A 41 11.41 4.61 3.83
C THR A 41 11.68 3.83 2.56
N ASP A 42 12.07 2.56 2.68
CA ASP A 42 12.26 1.67 1.53
C ASP A 42 11.86 0.27 1.98
N LEU A 43 10.63 -0.13 1.68
CA LEU A 43 10.00 -1.34 2.21
C LEU A 43 9.26 -2.10 1.11
N GLU A 44 9.60 -3.37 0.94
CA GLU A 44 8.86 -4.29 0.09
C GLU A 44 7.89 -5.10 0.95
N VAL A 45 6.61 -5.08 0.57
CA VAL A 45 5.52 -5.66 1.37
C VAL A 45 4.61 -6.47 0.46
N VAL A 46 4.29 -7.68 0.89
CA VAL A 46 3.27 -8.51 0.24
C VAL A 46 1.90 -8.10 0.80
N VAL A 47 0.95 -7.81 -0.08
CA VAL A 47 -0.42 -7.47 0.34
C VAL A 47 -1.16 -8.74 0.77
N GLU A 48 -0.98 -9.16 2.02
CA GLU A 48 -1.67 -10.33 2.56
C GLU A 48 -3.16 -10.06 2.80
N SER A 49 -3.49 -8.85 3.25
CA SER A 49 -4.85 -8.42 3.56
C SER A 49 -5.02 -6.93 3.28
N MET A 50 -6.21 -6.55 2.78
CA MET A 50 -6.55 -5.18 2.46
C MET A 50 -7.94 -4.85 3.02
N GLN A 51 -8.09 -3.64 3.57
CA GLN A 51 -9.34 -3.16 4.16
C GLN A 51 -9.72 -1.79 3.61
N ILE A 52 -11.00 -1.59 3.29
CA ILE A 52 -11.56 -0.27 2.93
C ILE A 52 -12.71 0.01 3.90
N HIS A 53 -12.65 1.13 4.62
CA HIS A 53 -13.67 1.52 5.61
C HIS A 53 -14.04 0.38 6.60
N ASN A 54 -13.04 -0.33 7.14
CA ASN A 54 -13.18 -1.50 8.03
C ASN A 54 -13.88 -2.72 7.39
N LYS A 55 -13.92 -2.81 6.06
CA LYS A 55 -14.40 -3.99 5.34
C LYS A 55 -13.22 -4.64 4.62
N ASP A 56 -13.08 -5.94 4.79
CA ASP A 56 -12.08 -6.71 4.05
C ASP A 56 -12.44 -6.70 2.56
N VAL A 57 -11.45 -6.41 1.72
CA VAL A 57 -11.59 -6.38 0.26
C VAL A 57 -10.46 -7.15 -0.39
N THR A 58 -10.72 -7.70 -1.57
CA THR A 58 -9.71 -8.42 -2.36
C THR A 58 -9.07 -7.54 -3.44
N GLU A 59 -9.72 -6.43 -3.79
CA GLU A 59 -9.26 -5.46 -4.77
C GLU A 59 -9.55 -4.04 -4.30
N GLY A 60 -8.62 -3.12 -4.56
CA GLY A 60 -8.79 -1.69 -4.39
C GLY A 60 -8.73 -0.99 -5.74
N ARG A 61 -9.51 0.07 -5.91
CA ARG A 61 -9.64 0.83 -7.16
C ARG A 61 -9.05 2.24 -7.01
N PRO A 62 -8.75 2.92 -8.14
CA PRO A 62 -8.38 4.33 -8.10
C PRO A 62 -9.42 5.16 -7.34
N GLY A 63 -8.97 5.95 -6.37
CA GLY A 63 -9.82 6.76 -5.50
C GLY A 63 -10.19 6.10 -4.17
N ASP A 64 -9.90 4.81 -3.99
CA ASP A 64 -10.13 4.13 -2.71
C ASP A 64 -8.96 4.36 -1.74
N SER A 65 -9.27 4.60 -0.48
CA SER A 65 -8.31 4.58 0.62
C SER A 65 -8.29 3.19 1.25
N ILE A 66 -7.19 2.47 1.03
CA ILE A 66 -6.99 1.12 1.53
C ILE A 66 -6.11 1.13 2.79
N GLY A 67 -6.40 0.24 3.73
CA GLY A 67 -5.55 -0.09 4.86
C GLY A 67 -4.87 -1.43 4.61
N ILE A 68 -3.55 -1.47 4.69
CA ILE A 68 -2.76 -2.70 4.64
C ILE A 68 -1.83 -2.79 5.83
N LYS A 69 -1.55 -4.01 6.28
CA LYS A 69 -0.56 -4.23 7.33
C LYS A 69 0.84 -4.09 6.74
N VAL A 70 1.70 -3.35 7.41
CA VAL A 70 3.10 -3.14 7.00
C VAL A 70 4.05 -3.68 8.06
N PRO A 71 5.24 -4.15 7.69
CA PRO A 71 6.21 -4.67 8.65
C PRO A 71 6.85 -3.57 9.51
N ASP A 72 6.90 -2.34 8.99
CA ASP A 72 7.51 -1.19 9.65
C ASP A 72 6.73 0.11 9.38
N ARG A 73 7.06 1.15 10.11
CA ARG A 73 6.43 2.46 10.03
C ARG A 73 6.66 3.14 8.69
N VAL A 74 5.57 3.53 8.06
CA VAL A 74 5.56 4.40 6.89
C VAL A 74 5.20 5.83 7.25
N ARG A 75 5.46 6.76 6.33
CA ARG A 75 5.18 8.19 6.51
C ARG A 75 4.23 8.69 5.44
N ARG A 76 3.45 9.72 5.80
CA ARG A 76 2.59 10.42 4.85
C ARG A 76 3.44 11.01 3.72
N GLY A 77 3.04 10.74 2.49
CA GLY A 77 3.75 11.14 1.28
C GLY A 77 4.69 10.08 0.70
N ASP A 78 4.88 8.95 1.39
CA ASP A 78 5.61 7.82 0.81
C ASP A 78 4.85 7.28 -0.42
N ARG A 79 5.56 7.04 -1.51
CA ARG A 79 5.00 6.53 -2.76
C ARG A 79 4.90 5.02 -2.71
N VAL A 80 3.83 4.49 -3.29
CA VAL A 80 3.58 3.05 -3.33
C VAL A 80 3.62 2.59 -4.78
N PHE A 81 4.51 1.65 -5.05
CA PHE A 81 4.69 1.02 -6.34
C PHE A 81 4.25 -0.44 -6.26
N LYS A 82 3.70 -0.99 -7.32
CA LYS A 82 3.42 -2.41 -7.45
C LYS A 82 4.47 -3.04 -8.35
N ALA A 83 5.05 -4.17 -7.93
CA ALA A 83 5.91 -4.96 -8.79
C ALA A 83 5.04 -5.68 -9.84
N VAL A 84 5.27 -5.38 -11.12
CA VAL A 84 4.68 -6.09 -12.26
C VAL A 84 5.75 -7.03 -12.81
N GLY A 85 5.49 -8.34 -12.68
CA GLY A 85 6.32 -9.43 -13.20
C GLY A 85 5.65 -10.14 -14.36
#